data_AF-A0A2E8K607-F1
#
_entry.id   AF-A0A2E8K607-F1
#
_cell.length_a   1.000
_cell.length_b   1.000
_cell.length_c   1.000
_cell.angle_alpha   90.00
_cell.angle_beta   90.00
_cell.angle_gamma   90.00
#
_symmetry.space_group_name_H-M   'P 1'
#
loop_
_entity.id
_entity.type
_entity.pdbx_description
1 polymer ?
#
loop_
_entity_poly.entity_id
_entity_poly.type
_entity_poly.pdbx_seq_one_letter_code
_entity_poly.pdbx_strand_id
1 'polypeptide(L)'
;PTQQNINGHFWPSIQLPNSHINIFGTPDPTARIGGFISDANGSRALLGGSCEWLMSDNGRDLVAHRYTLEMPDGETIHVKTGRKHGQVKLWLRGENDLENVFDCYEPFFDYEIEETGERGYGVSEYSVMGPWPKWLV
;
A
#
# COMPACT_ATOMS: atom_id res chain seq x y z
N PRO A 1 17.55 -18.33 -10.59
CA PRO A 1 16.24 -17.80 -10.17
C PRO A 1 15.48 -17.27 -11.39
N THR A 2 14.36 -17.90 -11.77
CA THR A 2 13.43 -17.33 -12.75
C THR A 2 12.80 -16.08 -12.12
N GLN A 3 12.94 -14.93 -12.77
CA GLN A 3 12.30 -13.69 -12.38
C GLN A 3 10.79 -13.95 -12.19
N GLN A 4 10.30 -13.84 -10.96
CA GLN A 4 8.86 -13.83 -10.69
C GLN A 4 8.38 -12.42 -10.98
N ASN A 5 7.51 -12.27 -11.98
CA ASN A 5 6.87 -11.00 -12.25
C ASN A 5 5.84 -10.77 -11.14
N ILE A 6 6.05 -9.71 -10.36
CA ILE A 6 5.09 -9.21 -9.38
C ILE A 6 4.17 -8.22 -10.07
N ASN A 7 2.87 -8.46 -10.02
CA ASN A 7 1.81 -7.62 -10.58
C ASN A 7 1.36 -6.59 -9.54
N GLY A 8 2.29 -5.70 -9.20
CA GLY A 8 2.06 -4.57 -8.30
C GLY A 8 2.43 -4.84 -6.84
N HIS A 9 2.34 -3.81 -6.02
CA HIS A 9 2.63 -3.84 -4.58
C HIS A 9 1.74 -2.87 -3.83
N PHE A 10 1.74 -3.00 -2.51
CA PHE A 10 1.29 -1.97 -1.60
C PHE A 10 2.31 -1.80 -0.48
N TRP A 11 2.48 -0.56 -0.04
CA TRP A 11 3.38 -0.17 1.02
C TRP A 11 2.83 1.05 1.78
N PRO A 12 1.91 0.83 2.74
CA PRO A 12 1.49 1.87 3.66
C PRO A 12 2.58 2.15 4.71
N SER A 13 2.76 3.43 4.98
CA SER A 13 3.58 3.99 6.06
C SER A 13 2.70 4.96 6.84
N ILE A 14 2.19 4.49 7.97
CA ILE A 14 1.09 5.09 8.72
C ILE A 14 1.61 5.60 10.05
N GLN A 15 1.47 6.90 10.29
CA GLN A 15 1.76 7.54 11.57
C GLN A 15 0.48 7.62 12.41
N LEU A 16 0.49 6.93 13.56
CA LEU A 16 -0.53 7.02 14.60
C LEU A 16 -0.01 7.92 15.75
N PRO A 17 -0.86 8.31 16.72
CA PRO A 17 -0.44 9.16 17.83
C PRO A 17 0.72 8.57 18.64
N ASN A 18 0.70 7.25 18.88
CA ASN A 18 1.68 6.58 19.75
C ASN A 18 2.48 5.47 19.05
N SER A 19 2.24 5.25 17.76
CA SER A 19 2.88 4.17 17.02
C SER A 19 3.03 4.52 15.54
N HIS A 20 3.81 3.70 14.84
CA HIS A 20 4.02 3.77 13.40
C HIS A 20 3.88 2.38 12.81
N ILE A 21 3.07 2.25 11.77
CA ILE A 21 2.86 0.98 11.04
C ILE A 21 3.51 1.12 9.67
N ASN A 22 4.36 0.17 9.31
CA ASN A 22 4.94 0.05 7.98
C ASN A 22 4.87 -1.39 7.51
N ILE A 23 4.31 -1.64 6.33
CA ILE A 23 4.22 -3.01 5.80
C ILE A 23 4.38 -3.01 4.29
N PHE A 24 5.09 -4.00 3.75
CA PHE A 24 5.19 -4.25 2.31
C PHE A 24 4.49 -5.56 1.95
N GLY A 25 3.74 -5.55 0.86
CA GLY A 25 3.10 -6.75 0.33
C GLY A 25 2.84 -6.67 -1.16
N THR A 26 2.60 -7.84 -1.75
CA THR A 26 2.25 -7.97 -3.18
C THR A 26 0.88 -8.62 -3.26
N PRO A 27 -0.07 -8.07 -4.04
CA PRO A 27 -1.37 -8.69 -4.23
C PRO A 27 -1.28 -9.93 -5.13
N ASP A 28 -0.43 -9.89 -6.18
CA ASP A 28 -0.31 -10.96 -7.17
C ASP A 28 1.14 -11.10 -7.70
N PRO A 29 1.78 -12.29 -7.60
CA PRO A 29 1.38 -13.36 -6.71
C PRO A 29 1.42 -12.85 -5.26
N THR A 30 0.52 -13.35 -4.44
CA THR A 30 0.48 -12.97 -3.03
C THR A 30 1.77 -13.42 -2.32
N ALA A 31 2.54 -12.46 -1.82
CA ALA A 31 3.75 -12.73 -1.03
C ALA A 31 3.64 -12.12 0.37
N ARG A 32 3.92 -12.93 1.38
CA ARG A 32 4.00 -12.51 2.78
C ARG A 32 5.40 -11.99 3.07
N ILE A 33 5.63 -10.71 2.81
CA ILE A 33 6.93 -10.05 3.05
C ILE A 33 6.97 -9.43 4.44
N GLY A 34 5.89 -8.76 4.84
CA GLY A 34 5.72 -8.27 6.21
C GLY A 34 6.26 -6.86 6.42
N GLY A 35 6.48 -6.51 7.68
CA GLY A 35 6.81 -5.16 8.09
C GLY A 35 6.96 -5.03 9.59
N PHE A 36 6.56 -3.89 10.15
CA PHE A 36 6.63 -3.64 11.58
C PHE A 36 5.56 -2.66 12.07
N ILE A 37 5.30 -2.77 13.38
CA ILE A 37 4.67 -1.73 14.19
C ILE A 37 5.72 -1.27 15.19
N SER A 38 6.00 0.03 15.24
CA SER A 38 6.94 0.63 16.18
C SER A 38 6.22 1.57 17.13
N ASP A 39 6.49 1.45 18.42
CA ASP A 39 5.96 2.32 19.47
C ASP A 39 7.04 2.60 20.53
N ALA A 40 6.67 3.30 21.61
CA ALA A 40 7.61 3.65 22.69
C ALA A 40 8.26 2.43 23.38
N ASN A 41 7.67 1.23 23.27
CA ASN A 41 8.22 -0.01 23.82
C ASN A 41 9.11 -0.76 22.81
N GLY A 42 9.31 -0.22 21.61
CA GLY A 42 10.14 -0.78 20.55
C GLY A 42 9.33 -1.23 19.33
N SER A 43 9.99 -2.00 18.46
CA SER A 43 9.39 -2.49 17.21
C SER A 43 9.00 -3.95 17.30
N ARG A 44 7.80 -4.26 16.82
CA ARG A 44 7.22 -5.60 16.68
C ARG A 44 7.06 -5.92 15.20
N ALA A 45 7.36 -7.15 14.81
CA ALA A 45 7.22 -7.58 13.42
C ALA A 45 5.75 -7.74 13.01
N LEU A 46 5.46 -7.40 11.76
CA LEU A 46 4.27 -7.85 11.04
C LEU A 46 4.69 -8.98 10.10
N LEU A 47 4.01 -10.11 10.14
CA LEU A 47 4.37 -11.29 9.34
C LEU A 47 3.98 -11.16 7.86
N GLY A 48 2.96 -10.35 7.59
CA GLY A 48 2.39 -10.20 6.28
C GLY A 48 1.12 -9.36 6.34
N GLY A 49 0.57 -9.08 5.18
CA GLY A 49 -0.72 -8.44 5.08
C GLY A 49 -1.30 -8.59 3.69
N SER A 50 -2.57 -8.23 3.57
CA SER A 50 -3.27 -8.09 2.30
C SER A 50 -3.85 -6.70 2.19
N CYS A 51 -4.20 -6.31 0.96
CA CYS A 51 -4.80 -5.03 0.68
C CYS A 51 -5.98 -5.21 -0.26
N GLU A 52 -7.15 -4.73 0.16
CA GLU A 52 -8.33 -4.56 -0.68
C GLU A 52 -8.30 -3.17 -1.29
N TRP A 53 -8.51 -3.10 -2.59
CA TRP A 53 -8.37 -1.89 -3.40
C TRP A 53 -9.74 -1.41 -3.87
N LEU A 54 -10.07 -0.15 -3.55
CA LEU A 54 -11.19 0.54 -4.17
C LEU A 54 -10.66 1.46 -5.27
N MET A 55 -10.77 1.02 -6.52
CA MET A 55 -10.39 1.81 -7.69
C MET A 55 -11.37 2.96 -7.93
N SER A 56 -10.90 4.04 -8.53
CA SER A 56 -11.76 5.07 -9.10
C SER A 56 -12.45 4.54 -10.37
N ASP A 57 -13.53 5.20 -10.79
CA ASP A 57 -14.31 4.80 -11.98
C ASP A 57 -13.48 4.78 -13.27
N ASN A 58 -12.35 5.51 -13.30
CA ASN A 58 -11.44 5.52 -14.44
C ASN A 58 -10.53 4.27 -14.49
N GLY A 59 -10.50 3.46 -13.42
CA GLY A 59 -9.70 2.24 -13.32
C GLY A 59 -8.19 2.45 -13.25
N ARG A 60 -7.69 3.67 -13.03
CA ARG A 60 -6.28 4.05 -13.05
C ARG A 60 -5.71 4.34 -11.67
N ASP A 61 -6.51 4.92 -10.79
CA ASP A 61 -6.08 5.33 -9.47
C ASP A 61 -6.99 4.80 -8.35
N LEU A 62 -6.45 4.72 -7.13
CA LEU A 62 -7.19 4.22 -5.97
C LEU A 62 -7.89 5.34 -5.22
N VAL A 63 -9.14 5.11 -4.88
CA VAL A 63 -9.95 5.99 -4.02
C VAL A 63 -9.73 5.64 -2.55
N ALA A 64 -9.60 4.36 -2.22
CA ALA A 64 -9.40 3.89 -0.85
C ALA A 64 -8.68 2.53 -0.80
N HIS A 65 -8.14 2.23 0.37
CA HIS A 65 -7.56 0.94 0.72
C HIS A 65 -8.17 0.41 2.02
N ARG A 66 -8.20 -0.92 2.13
CA ARG A 66 -8.36 -1.61 3.41
C ARG A 66 -7.27 -2.66 3.54
N TYR A 67 -6.48 -2.57 4.60
CA TYR A 67 -5.39 -3.48 4.90
C TYR A 67 -5.81 -4.46 5.99
N THR A 68 -5.34 -5.70 5.84
CA THR A 68 -5.42 -6.74 6.87
C THR A 68 -3.98 -7.13 7.21
N LEU A 69 -3.57 -6.96 8.47
CA LEU A 69 -2.19 -7.12 8.92
C LEU A 69 -2.07 -8.30 9.89
N GLU A 70 -1.11 -9.19 9.67
CA GLU A 70 -0.91 -10.40 10.47
C GLU A 70 0.17 -10.20 11.54
N MET A 71 -0.21 -10.37 12.82
CA MET A 71 0.70 -10.29 13.97
C MET A 71 1.31 -11.67 14.30
N PRO A 72 2.49 -11.72 14.96
CA PRO A 72 3.15 -12.98 15.30
C PRO A 72 2.40 -13.89 16.29
N ASP A 73 1.53 -13.32 17.12
CA ASP A 73 0.70 -14.04 18.09
C ASP A 73 -0.63 -14.55 17.50
N GLY A 74 -0.85 -14.32 16.21
CA GLY A 74 -2.09 -14.69 15.51
C GLY A 74 -3.17 -13.60 15.56
N GLU A 75 -2.93 -12.46 16.22
CA GLU A 75 -3.81 -11.31 16.10
C GLU A 75 -3.83 -10.77 14.66
N THR A 76 -4.94 -10.19 14.25
CA THR A 76 -5.10 -9.49 12.97
C THR A 76 -5.54 -8.06 13.24
N ILE A 77 -4.88 -7.11 12.59
CA ILE A 77 -5.22 -5.68 12.67
C ILE A 77 -5.78 -5.26 11.32
N HIS A 78 -6.93 -4.56 11.33
CA HIS A 78 -7.47 -3.98 10.12
C HIS A 78 -7.29 -2.47 10.10
N VAL A 79 -6.87 -1.95 8.96
CA VAL A 79 -6.67 -0.51 8.77
C VAL A 79 -7.37 -0.06 7.51
N LYS A 80 -8.26 0.93 7.61
CA LYS A 80 -8.91 1.54 6.44
C LYS A 80 -8.41 2.96 6.22
N THR A 81 -8.39 3.37 4.96
CA THR A 81 -8.15 4.78 4.60
C THR A 81 -9.41 5.62 4.80
N GLY A 82 -9.22 6.86 5.25
CA GLY A 82 -10.21 7.93 5.29
C GLY A 82 -10.04 8.90 4.12
N ARG A 83 -9.99 10.21 4.42
CA ARG A 83 -9.84 11.25 3.39
C ARG A 83 -8.51 11.10 2.64
N LYS A 84 -8.57 11.14 1.30
CA LYS A 84 -7.41 11.32 0.42
C LYS A 84 -7.05 12.80 0.35
N HIS A 85 -5.84 13.16 0.75
CA HIS A 85 -5.35 14.55 0.72
C HIS A 85 -4.72 14.95 -0.61
N GLY A 86 -4.21 13.96 -1.34
CA GLY A 86 -3.53 14.14 -2.61
C GLY A 86 -2.83 12.86 -3.02
N GLN A 87 -2.18 12.89 -4.17
CA GLN A 87 -1.42 11.76 -4.69
C GLN A 87 -0.31 12.23 -5.62
N VAL A 88 0.82 11.54 -5.56
CA VAL A 88 1.91 11.67 -6.52
C VAL A 88 1.95 10.41 -7.38
N LYS A 89 2.18 10.56 -8.68
CA LYS A 89 2.57 9.45 -9.57
C LYS A 89 4.09 9.39 -9.57
N LEU A 90 4.66 8.24 -9.25
CA LEU A 90 6.10 8.03 -9.28
C LEU A 90 6.56 7.67 -10.69
N TRP A 91 7.73 8.18 -11.07
CA TRP A 91 8.38 7.90 -12.34
C TRP A 91 9.78 7.38 -12.10
N LEU A 92 10.24 6.46 -12.94
CA LEU A 92 11.67 6.19 -12.98
C LEU A 92 12.40 7.42 -13.50
N ARG A 93 13.60 7.65 -12.97
CA ARG A 93 14.42 8.79 -13.36
C ARG A 93 14.69 8.76 -14.87
N GLY A 94 14.18 9.76 -15.59
CA GLY A 94 14.38 9.92 -17.03
C GLY A 94 13.24 9.40 -17.90
N GLU A 95 12.20 8.80 -17.31
CA GLU A 95 10.99 8.45 -18.05
C GLU A 95 10.05 9.67 -18.20
N ASN A 96 9.29 9.68 -19.29
CA ASN A 96 8.10 10.50 -19.44
C ASN A 96 6.83 9.63 -19.35
N ASP A 97 5.66 10.27 -19.30
CA ASP A 97 4.38 9.58 -19.06
C ASP A 97 4.02 8.54 -20.14
N LEU A 98 4.65 8.58 -21.32
CA LEU A 98 4.46 7.61 -22.41
C LEU A 98 5.36 6.38 -22.27
N GLU A 99 6.42 6.46 -21.47
CA GLU A 99 7.45 5.41 -21.34
C GLU A 99 7.32 4.61 -20.05
N ASN A 100 6.62 5.14 -19.04
CA ASN A 100 6.52 4.50 -17.74
C ASN A 100 5.78 3.15 -17.85
N VAL A 101 6.50 2.09 -17.46
CA VAL A 101 6.02 0.70 -17.53
C VAL A 101 5.10 0.35 -16.35
N PHE A 102 5.12 1.17 -15.30
CA PHE A 102 4.52 0.86 -14.02
C PHE A 102 3.85 2.10 -13.43
N ASP A 103 2.52 2.06 -13.35
CA ASP A 103 1.77 3.12 -12.70
C ASP A 103 1.91 2.95 -11.18
N CYS A 104 2.99 3.51 -10.64
CA CYS A 104 3.23 3.57 -9.19
C CYS A 104 2.78 4.92 -8.65
N TYR A 105 2.17 4.89 -7.49
CA TYR A 105 1.48 6.02 -6.90
C TYR A 105 1.70 6.10 -5.40
N GLU A 106 1.78 7.31 -4.89
CA GLU A 106 1.86 7.63 -3.47
C GLU A 106 0.73 8.59 -3.07
N PRO A 107 -0.49 8.07 -2.83
CA PRO A 107 -1.54 8.82 -2.16
C PRO A 107 -1.25 9.06 -0.67
N PHE A 108 -1.66 10.24 -0.22
CA PHE A 108 -1.69 10.61 1.20
C PHE A 108 -3.10 10.47 1.74
N PHE A 109 -3.26 9.74 2.84
CA PHE A 109 -4.56 9.46 3.44
C PHE A 109 -4.57 9.75 4.94
N ASP A 110 -5.76 10.01 5.47
CA ASP A 110 -6.08 9.67 6.86
C ASP A 110 -6.23 8.14 6.99
N TYR A 111 -5.94 7.58 8.16
CA TYR A 111 -6.12 6.15 8.46
C TYR A 111 -6.90 5.97 9.75
N GLU A 112 -7.59 4.82 9.86
CA GLU A 112 -8.27 4.38 11.07
C GLU A 112 -7.98 2.89 11.29
N ILE A 113 -7.49 2.53 12.48
CA ILE A 113 -7.50 1.14 12.95
C ILE A 113 -8.94 0.77 13.27
N GLU A 114 -9.49 -0.25 12.61
CA GLU A 114 -10.91 -0.58 12.72
C GLU A 114 -11.28 -1.08 14.13
N GLU A 115 -10.36 -1.80 14.79
CA GLU A 115 -10.58 -2.39 16.12
C GLU A 115 -10.68 -1.34 17.23
N THR A 116 -9.90 -0.27 17.13
CA THR A 116 -9.73 0.72 18.22
C THR A 116 -10.33 2.09 17.88
N GLY A 117 -10.58 2.36 16.60
CA GLY A 117 -10.91 3.70 16.10
C GLY A 117 -9.74 4.69 16.19
N GLU A 118 -8.52 4.23 16.50
CA GLU A 118 -7.33 5.08 16.53
C GLU A 118 -7.06 5.62 15.12
N ARG A 119 -6.83 6.94 15.03
CA ARG A 119 -6.68 7.65 13.77
C ARG A 119 -5.28 8.18 13.59
N GLY A 120 -4.81 8.09 12.36
CA GLY A 120 -3.51 8.60 11.94
C GLY A 120 -3.55 9.16 10.54
N TYR A 121 -2.37 9.42 9.99
CA TYR A 121 -2.16 9.88 8.63
C TYR A 121 -0.89 9.26 8.08
N GLY A 122 -0.71 9.33 6.77
CA GLY A 122 0.48 8.75 6.15
C GLY A 122 0.38 8.64 4.65
N VAL A 123 1.28 7.84 4.10
CA VAL A 123 1.38 7.57 2.67
C VAL A 123 1.11 6.09 2.43
N SER A 124 0.44 5.79 1.33
CA SER A 124 0.38 4.45 0.78
C SER A 124 1.03 4.46 -0.57
N GLU A 125 2.19 3.83 -0.72
CA GLU A 125 2.69 3.53 -2.05
C GLU A 125 1.95 2.31 -2.59
N TYR A 126 1.48 2.35 -3.83
CA TYR A 126 0.94 1.19 -4.50
C TYR A 126 1.20 1.27 -6.00
N SER A 127 1.06 0.14 -6.67
CA SER A 127 1.27 0.09 -8.10
C SER A 127 0.28 -0.79 -8.82
N VAL A 128 -0.09 -0.36 -10.02
CA VAL A 128 -1.02 -1.05 -10.92
C VAL A 128 -0.27 -1.35 -12.21
N MET A 129 -0.37 -2.59 -12.69
CA MET A 129 0.16 -2.94 -14.00
C MET A 129 -0.66 -2.22 -15.08
N GLY A 130 0.02 -1.48 -15.95
CA GLY A 130 -0.61 -0.81 -17.08
C GLY A 130 -1.18 -1.80 -18.11
N PRO A 131 -2.08 -1.35 -19.01
CA PRO A 131 -2.69 -2.21 -20.04
C PRO A 131 -1.64 -2.85 -20.97
N TRP A 132 -1.88 -4.11 -21.35
CA TRP A 132 -1.06 -4.82 -22.35
C TRP A 132 -1.91 -5.23 -23.58
N PRO A 133 -1.44 -4.97 -24.82
CA PRO A 133 -0.18 -4.34 -25.17
C PRO A 133 -0.24 -2.81 -25.11
N LYS A 134 0.92 -2.17 -24.94
CA LYS A 134 1.09 -0.72 -24.67
C LYS A 134 0.81 0.22 -25.86
N TRP A 135 0.02 -0.19 -26.86
CA TRP A 135 -0.06 0.51 -28.16
C TRP A 135 -1.27 1.45 -28.35
N LEU A 136 -2.04 1.75 -27.31
CA LEU A 136 -3.20 2.65 -27.43
C LEU A 136 -3.28 3.62 -26.24
N VAL A 137 -2.59 4.76 -26.40
CA VAL A 137 -3.09 6.08 -25.98
C VAL A 137 -2.96 7.02 -27.16
#